data_AF-X1M4H8-F1
#
_entry.id   AF-X1M4H8-F1
#
_cell.length_a   1.000
_cell.length_b   1.000
_cell.length_c   1.000
_cell.angle_alpha   90.00
_cell.angle_beta   90.00
_cell.angle_gamma   90.00
#
_symmetry.space_group_name_H-M   'P 1'
#
loop_
_entity.id
_entity.type
_entity.pdbx_description
1 polymer ?
#
loop_
_entity_poly.entity_id
_entity_poly.type
_entity_poly.pdbx_seq_one_letter_code
_entity_poly.pdbx_strand_id
1 'polypeptide(L)'
;MNPHPLFSTIWEGNDPEAVWQEVGEGFPGGHFWINNLTSPDGKYWKNFKYVFESGKGAQGERGLFIARINSIIYLPPVYVGFIDMGETSYDNYEEACGLAISHDLENWHRVTTNQPWIKSPHGNIRYVDALRVGDDIYFYYEYTREDKSHETRVSKVSL
;
A
#
# COMPACT_ATOMS: atom_id res chain seq x y z
N MET A 1 -6.61 -3.71 -17.87
CA MET A 1 -6.54 -5.20 -17.88
C MET A 1 -7.79 -5.76 -18.53
N ASN A 2 -7.66 -6.36 -19.71
CA ASN A 2 -8.74 -7.09 -20.35
C ASN A 2 -8.55 -8.59 -20.04
N PRO A 3 -9.37 -9.22 -19.18
CA PRO A 3 -9.15 -10.61 -18.78
C PRO A 3 -9.50 -11.63 -19.86
N HIS A 4 -10.21 -11.21 -20.92
CA HIS A 4 -10.63 -12.10 -22.01
C HIS A 4 -9.46 -12.79 -22.74
N PRO A 5 -8.35 -12.10 -23.08
CA PRO A 5 -7.17 -12.73 -23.68
C PRO A 5 -6.25 -13.49 -22.70
N LEU A 6 -6.33 -13.24 -21.39
CA LEU A 6 -5.31 -13.74 -20.43
C LEU A 6 -5.10 -15.25 -20.51
N PHE A 7 -6.19 -16.01 -20.50
CA PHE A 7 -6.09 -17.47 -20.56
C PHE A 7 -5.62 -17.95 -21.94
N SER A 8 -6.18 -17.43 -23.04
CA SER A 8 -5.76 -17.86 -24.40
C SER A 8 -4.27 -17.60 -24.63
N THR A 9 -3.76 -16.42 -24.27
CA THR A 9 -2.36 -16.03 -24.47
C THR A 9 -1.40 -16.91 -23.64
N ILE A 10 -1.78 -17.32 -22.43
CA ILE A 10 -0.99 -18.26 -21.60
C ILE A 10 -0.95 -19.66 -22.22
N TRP A 11 -2.08 -20.18 -22.70
CA TRP A 11 -2.17 -21.54 -23.26
C TRP A 11 -1.62 -21.66 -24.68
N GLU A 12 -1.43 -20.54 -25.38
CA GLU A 12 -0.76 -20.44 -26.69
C GLU A 12 0.77 -20.51 -26.60
N GLY A 13 1.34 -20.50 -25.38
CA GLY A 13 2.78 -20.63 -25.15
C GLY A 13 3.56 -19.33 -25.30
N ASN A 14 2.88 -18.17 -25.28
CA ASN A 14 3.53 -16.88 -25.24
C ASN A 14 4.31 -16.71 -23.93
N ASP A 15 5.41 -15.97 -23.99
CA ASP A 15 6.19 -15.68 -22.79
C ASP A 15 5.46 -14.67 -21.88
N PRO A 16 5.81 -14.62 -20.58
CA PRO A 16 5.14 -13.76 -19.62
C PRO A 16 5.18 -12.25 -19.96
N GLU A 17 6.20 -11.78 -20.68
CA GLU A 17 6.33 -10.37 -21.07
C GLU A 17 5.34 -10.05 -22.19
N ALA A 18 5.21 -10.93 -23.19
CA ALA A 18 4.22 -10.80 -24.25
C ALA A 18 2.78 -10.78 -23.70
N VAL A 19 2.47 -11.69 -22.77
CA VAL A 19 1.16 -11.70 -22.07
C VAL A 19 0.93 -10.39 -21.31
N TRP A 20 1.97 -9.87 -20.65
CA TRP A 20 1.87 -8.62 -19.89
C TRP A 20 1.60 -7.39 -20.77
N GLN A 21 2.28 -7.28 -21.92
CA GLN A 21 2.07 -6.19 -22.87
C GLN A 21 0.67 -6.22 -23.49
N GLU A 22 0.17 -7.40 -23.86
CA GLU A 22 -1.13 -7.55 -24.53
C GLU A 22 -2.33 -7.40 -23.58
N VAL A 23 -2.21 -7.90 -22.35
CA VAL A 23 -3.35 -8.00 -21.41
C VAL A 23 -3.29 -6.91 -20.33
N GLY A 24 -2.07 -6.56 -19.89
CA GLY A 24 -1.79 -5.57 -18.86
C GLY A 24 -1.63 -4.13 -19.36
N GLU A 25 -1.76 -3.91 -20.67
CA GLU A 25 -1.55 -2.61 -21.35
C GLU A 25 -0.14 -2.03 -21.14
N GLY A 26 0.82 -2.86 -20.73
CA GLY A 26 2.18 -2.43 -20.43
C GLY A 26 2.28 -1.38 -19.32
N PHE A 27 1.24 -1.21 -18.48
CA PHE A 27 1.26 -0.27 -17.36
C PHE A 27 2.40 -0.69 -16.42
N PRO A 28 3.52 0.05 -16.34
CA PRO A 28 4.69 -0.44 -15.62
C PRO A 28 4.41 -0.59 -14.12
N GLY A 29 3.34 0.06 -13.63
CA GLY A 29 3.04 0.18 -12.22
C GLY A 29 3.79 1.35 -11.59
N GLY A 30 3.32 1.82 -10.43
CA GLY A 30 4.00 2.88 -9.67
C GLY A 30 3.58 4.31 -10.00
N HIS A 31 3.00 4.94 -8.98
CA HIS A 31 2.96 6.37 -8.61
C HIS A 31 1.59 6.63 -7.98
N PHE A 32 1.52 6.41 -6.67
CA PHE A 32 0.37 6.76 -5.86
C PHE A 32 0.74 7.95 -5.00
N TRP A 33 -0.09 8.97 -5.08
CA TRP A 33 0.01 10.15 -4.24
C TRP A 33 -1.22 10.28 -3.39
N ILE A 34 -1.04 10.82 -2.20
CA ILE A 34 -2.15 11.07 -1.31
C ILE A 34 -2.41 12.56 -1.28
N ASN A 35 -3.69 12.82 -1.51
CA ASN A 35 -4.25 14.13 -1.39
C ASN A 35 -5.11 14.15 -0.13
N ASN A 36 -4.91 15.17 0.70
CA ASN A 36 -5.85 15.54 1.73
C ASN A 36 -6.91 16.42 1.07
N LEU A 37 -8.17 16.04 1.26
CA LEU A 37 -9.32 16.86 0.94
C LEU A 37 -10.16 16.99 2.21
N THR A 38 -10.82 18.13 2.37
CA THR A 38 -11.70 18.37 3.52
C THR A 38 -13.14 18.57 3.05
N SER A 39 -14.08 18.05 3.83
CA SER A 39 -15.50 18.19 3.57
C SER A 39 -16.25 18.38 4.88
N PRO A 40 -16.99 19.49 5.06
CA PRO A 40 -17.85 19.67 6.23
C PRO A 40 -19.04 18.71 6.26
N ASP A 41 -19.47 18.19 5.11
CA ASP A 41 -20.69 17.38 4.96
C ASP A 41 -20.44 15.94 4.48
N GLY A 42 -19.19 15.58 4.21
CA GLY A 42 -18.78 14.28 3.68
C GLY A 42 -19.20 14.03 2.22
N LYS A 43 -19.85 15.00 1.55
CA LYS A 43 -20.36 14.88 0.18
C LYS A 43 -19.56 15.74 -0.79
N TYR A 44 -19.32 17.00 -0.44
CA TYR A 44 -18.56 17.94 -1.26
C TYR A 44 -17.18 18.14 -0.68
N TRP A 45 -16.17 17.67 -1.41
CA TRP A 45 -14.77 17.72 -1.02
C TRP A 45 -14.07 18.90 -1.68
N LYS A 46 -13.34 19.68 -0.89
CA LYS A 46 -12.61 20.89 -1.32
C LYS A 46 -11.19 20.89 -0.75
N ASN A 47 -10.44 21.94 -1.06
CA ASN A 47 -9.11 22.22 -0.50
C ASN A 47 -8.11 21.08 -0.73
N PHE A 48 -8.00 20.67 -2.00
CA PHE A 48 -7.04 19.68 -2.42
C PHE A 48 -5.62 20.08 -2.00
N LYS A 49 -4.98 19.26 -1.17
CA LYS A 49 -3.59 19.40 -0.78
C LYS A 49 -2.87 18.09 -1.00
N TYR A 50 -1.72 18.16 -1.64
CA TYR A 50 -0.83 17.03 -1.74
C TYR A 50 -0.04 16.87 -0.44
N VAL A 51 -0.14 15.71 0.22
CA VAL A 51 0.36 15.53 1.60
C VAL A 51 1.32 14.34 1.77
N PHE A 52 1.34 13.42 0.82
CA PHE A 52 2.23 12.26 0.86
C PHE A 52 2.59 11.80 -0.54
N GLU A 53 3.88 11.52 -0.76
CA GLU A 53 4.41 11.15 -2.07
C GLU A 53 5.36 9.98 -2.00
N SER A 54 5.42 9.21 -3.09
CA SER A 54 6.58 8.40 -3.45
C SER A 54 7.81 9.30 -3.70
N GLY A 55 9.01 8.90 -3.27
CA GLY A 55 10.23 9.52 -3.81
C GLY A 55 11.02 10.52 -2.95
N LYS A 56 10.96 10.46 -1.62
CA LYS A 56 11.94 11.17 -0.76
C LYS A 56 13.12 10.30 -0.27
N GLY A 57 13.15 9.02 -0.64
CA GLY A 57 14.26 8.13 -0.31
C GLY A 57 15.34 8.13 -1.39
N ALA A 58 16.58 7.82 -1.02
CA ALA A 58 17.65 7.55 -1.98
C ALA A 58 17.31 6.34 -2.88
N GLN A 59 18.02 6.20 -4.00
CA GLN A 59 17.95 4.98 -4.82
C GLN A 59 18.29 3.76 -3.94
N GLY A 60 17.34 2.80 -3.84
CA GLY A 60 17.44 1.64 -2.94
C GLY A 60 16.61 1.76 -1.65
N GLU A 61 15.91 2.87 -1.42
CA GLU A 61 14.95 2.99 -0.31
C GLU A 61 13.54 2.53 -0.73
N ARG A 62 12.89 1.75 0.15
CA ARG A 62 11.50 1.34 -0.06
C ARG A 62 10.58 2.56 0.06
N GLY A 63 9.65 2.68 -0.87
CA GLY A 63 8.78 3.85 -0.95
C GLY A 63 9.26 4.93 -1.92
N LEU A 64 10.29 4.62 -2.71
CA LEU A 64 10.79 5.45 -3.82
C LEU A 64 9.80 5.45 -5.00
N PHE A 65 9.35 4.27 -5.44
CA PHE A 65 8.44 4.12 -6.59
C PHE A 65 6.96 4.08 -6.20
N ILE A 66 6.64 3.47 -5.05
CA ILE A 66 5.26 3.28 -4.59
C ILE A 66 5.21 3.67 -3.12
N ALA A 67 4.36 4.63 -2.75
CA ALA A 67 4.11 4.94 -1.35
C ALA A 67 2.67 5.42 -1.14
N ARG A 68 1.84 4.61 -0.48
CA ARG A 68 0.42 4.92 -0.25
C ARG A 68 0.01 4.60 1.17
N ILE A 69 -0.41 5.60 1.94
CA ILE A 69 -1.18 5.40 3.19
C ILE A 69 -2.51 4.74 2.84
N ASN A 70 -2.76 3.56 3.42
CA ASN A 70 -4.01 2.82 3.27
C ASN A 70 -5.02 3.20 4.35
N SER A 71 -4.56 3.26 5.60
CA SER A 71 -5.38 3.53 6.77
C SER A 71 -4.64 4.41 7.75
N ILE A 72 -5.41 5.12 8.57
CA ILE A 72 -4.90 6.06 9.57
C ILE A 72 -5.65 5.82 10.88
N ILE A 73 -4.92 5.68 11.97
CA ILE A 73 -5.50 5.72 13.33
C ILE A 73 -4.92 6.88 14.12
N TYR A 74 -5.72 7.41 15.06
CA TYR A 74 -5.23 8.39 16.01
C TYR A 74 -4.85 7.71 17.33
N LEU A 75 -3.56 7.75 17.65
CA LEU A 75 -2.98 7.32 18.92
C LEU A 75 -2.36 8.56 19.59
N PRO A 76 -3.06 9.21 20.54
CA PRO A 76 -2.61 10.49 21.09
C PRO A 76 -1.13 10.48 21.48
N PRO A 77 -0.32 11.45 21.04
CA PRO A 77 -0.70 12.69 20.34
C PRO A 77 -0.55 12.66 18.81
N VAL A 78 -0.43 11.48 18.18
CA VAL A 78 -0.08 11.33 16.77
C VAL A 78 -1.13 10.58 15.96
N TYR A 79 -1.23 10.93 14.69
CA TYR A 79 -1.80 10.05 13.67
C TYR A 79 -0.73 9.07 13.20
N VAL A 80 -1.09 7.80 13.14
CA VAL A 80 -0.26 6.73 12.58
C VAL A 80 -0.89 6.30 11.28
N GLY A 81 -0.14 6.41 10.19
CA GLY A 81 -0.52 5.99 8.84
C GLY A 81 0.22 4.71 8.46
N PHE A 82 -0.52 3.72 7.96
CA PHE A 82 0.02 2.46 7.45
C PHE A 82 0.23 2.58 5.94
N ILE A 83 1.48 2.45 5.49
CA ILE A 83 1.87 2.76 4.11
C ILE A 83 2.23 1.50 3.33
N ASP A 84 1.68 1.29 2.13
CA ASP A 84 2.25 0.34 1.18
C ASP A 84 3.45 0.97 0.49
N MET A 85 4.57 0.25 0.47
CA MET A 85 5.83 0.71 -0.06
C MET A 85 6.40 -0.29 -1.07
N GLY A 86 6.88 0.23 -2.18
CA GLY A 86 7.65 -0.51 -3.19
C GLY A 86 8.93 0.22 -3.57
N GLU A 87 9.95 -0.54 -3.92
CA GLU A 87 11.25 -0.08 -4.43
C GLU A 87 11.26 -0.03 -5.95
N THR A 88 10.49 -0.90 -6.60
CA THR A 88 10.36 -0.99 -8.05
C THR A 88 8.91 -1.11 -8.45
N SER A 89 8.64 -1.04 -9.74
CA SER A 89 7.30 -1.21 -10.27
C SER A 89 6.80 -2.66 -10.23
N TYR A 90 7.69 -3.65 -10.05
CA TYR A 90 7.32 -5.04 -9.78
C TYR A 90 6.73 -5.24 -8.38
N ASP A 91 7.05 -4.36 -7.43
CA ASP A 91 6.53 -4.47 -6.08
C ASP A 91 5.02 -4.21 -5.99
N ASN A 92 4.34 -3.77 -7.05
CA ASN A 92 2.85 -3.66 -7.07
C ASN A 92 2.14 -5.01 -6.84
N TYR A 93 2.85 -6.13 -6.99
CA TYR A 93 2.31 -7.46 -6.71
C TYR A 93 2.63 -7.96 -5.30
N GLU A 94 3.54 -7.27 -4.61
CA GLU A 94 4.07 -7.67 -3.31
C GLU A 94 4.57 -6.42 -2.56
N GLU A 95 3.73 -5.41 -2.36
CA GLU A 95 4.11 -4.20 -1.63
C GLU A 95 4.45 -4.54 -0.18
N ALA A 96 5.26 -3.73 0.49
CA ALA A 96 5.52 -3.88 1.92
C ALA A 96 4.75 -2.86 2.75
N CYS A 97 4.12 -3.30 3.83
CA CYS A 97 3.63 -2.37 4.84
C CYS A 97 4.79 -1.68 5.56
N GLY A 98 4.71 -0.36 5.66
CA GLY A 98 5.51 0.53 6.48
C GLY A 98 4.64 1.43 7.36
N LEU A 99 5.28 2.38 8.03
CA LEU A 99 4.63 3.35 8.90
C LEU A 99 5.05 4.78 8.56
N ALA A 100 4.10 5.70 8.70
CA ALA A 100 4.32 7.13 8.75
C ALA A 100 3.54 7.73 9.94
N ILE A 101 3.97 8.88 10.43
CA ILE A 101 3.26 9.62 11.48
C ILE A 101 3.00 11.05 11.05
N SER A 102 1.94 11.63 11.59
CA SER A 102 1.62 13.05 11.42
C SER A 102 0.98 13.60 12.68
N HIS A 103 1.14 14.90 12.93
CA HIS A 103 0.42 15.59 14.00
C HIS A 103 -0.82 16.35 13.49
N ASP A 104 -0.94 16.55 12.17
CA ASP A 104 -1.92 17.46 11.57
C ASP A 104 -2.60 16.91 10.30
N LEU A 105 -2.30 15.66 9.91
CA LEU A 105 -2.75 15.00 8.67
C LEU A 105 -2.29 15.67 7.36
N GLU A 106 -1.44 16.70 7.45
CA GLU A 106 -0.87 17.42 6.31
C GLU A 106 0.61 17.14 6.15
N ASN A 107 1.35 17.15 7.27
CA ASN A 107 2.78 16.93 7.33
C ASN A 107 3.06 15.53 7.85
N TRP A 108 3.49 14.64 6.95
CA TRP A 108 3.79 13.25 7.25
C TRP A 108 5.30 12.98 7.31
N HIS A 109 5.72 12.32 8.38
CA HIS A 109 7.08 11.81 8.55
C HIS A 109 7.07 10.29 8.41
N ARG A 110 7.86 9.76 7.46
CA ARG A 110 8.01 8.31 7.30
C ARG A 110 8.86 7.76 8.44
N VAL A 111 8.36 6.73 9.10
CA VAL A 111 9.08 6.01 10.15
C VAL A 111 9.90 4.87 9.54
N THR A 112 9.34 4.18 8.56
CA THR A 112 10.03 3.10 7.84
C THR A 112 10.55 3.58 6.48
N THR A 113 11.84 3.39 6.21
CA THR A 113 12.48 3.76 4.94
C THR A 113 13.25 2.60 4.30
N ASN A 114 13.97 1.81 5.10
CA ASN A 114 14.88 0.78 4.59
C ASN A 114 14.28 -0.64 4.60
N GLN A 115 13.27 -0.88 5.44
CA GLN A 115 12.63 -2.19 5.59
C GLN A 115 11.12 -2.00 5.84
N PRO A 116 10.30 -3.01 5.50
CA PRO A 116 8.92 -3.08 5.98
C PRO A 116 8.87 -2.94 7.50
N TRP A 117 7.73 -2.44 7.99
CA TRP A 117 7.39 -2.56 9.39
C TRP A 117 7.18 -4.02 9.80
N ILE A 118 6.52 -4.79 8.94
CA ILE A 118 6.17 -6.19 9.22
C ILE A 118 6.07 -7.02 7.94
N LYS A 119 6.36 -8.32 8.06
CA LYS A 119 6.34 -9.32 6.98
C LYS A 119 5.78 -10.65 7.49
N SER A 120 5.33 -11.48 6.56
CA SER A 120 5.14 -12.91 6.82
C SER A 120 6.47 -13.66 6.62
N PRO A 121 6.58 -14.92 7.07
CA PRO A 121 7.71 -15.79 6.73
C PRO A 121 7.83 -16.10 5.23
N HIS A 122 6.78 -15.83 4.45
CA HIS A 122 6.68 -16.24 3.05
C HIS A 122 6.60 -15.06 2.06
N GLY A 123 6.50 -13.83 2.55
CA GLY A 123 6.36 -12.62 1.76
C GLY A 123 5.97 -11.41 2.60
N ASN A 124 5.30 -10.44 1.99
CA ASN A 124 4.92 -9.21 2.65
C ASN A 124 3.56 -9.30 3.36
N ILE A 125 3.31 -8.32 4.23
CA ILE A 125 1.98 -7.99 4.72
C ILE A 125 1.57 -6.69 4.04
N ARG A 126 0.36 -6.67 3.48
CA ARG A 126 -0.10 -5.60 2.56
C ARG A 126 -1.48 -5.11 2.94
N TYR A 127 -1.83 -3.91 2.48
CA TYR A 127 -3.18 -3.35 2.61
C TYR A 127 -3.67 -3.36 4.06
N VAL A 128 -2.77 -3.00 4.98
CA VAL A 128 -3.11 -2.91 6.40
C VAL A 128 -4.16 -1.82 6.60
N ASP A 129 -5.34 -2.24 7.02
CA ASP A 129 -6.41 -1.41 7.51
C ASP A 129 -6.53 -1.55 9.03
N ALA A 130 -6.14 -0.49 9.74
CA ALA A 130 -6.16 -0.46 11.20
C ALA A 130 -7.40 0.29 11.69
N LEU A 131 -8.15 -0.34 12.59
CA LEU A 131 -9.33 0.21 13.22
C LEU A 131 -9.22 0.15 14.74
N ARG A 132 -9.23 1.31 15.39
CA ARG A 132 -9.31 1.40 16.85
C ARG A 132 -10.77 1.29 17.31
N VAL A 133 -11.02 0.39 18.25
CA VAL A 133 -12.33 0.19 18.91
C VAL A 133 -12.10 0.12 20.42
N GLY A 134 -12.38 1.23 21.12
CA GLY A 134 -12.06 1.36 22.54
C GLY A 134 -10.55 1.31 22.80
N ASP A 135 -10.14 0.38 23.65
CA ASP A 135 -8.73 0.12 24.01
C ASP A 135 -8.10 -0.96 23.14
N ASP A 136 -8.78 -1.40 22.09
CA ASP A 136 -8.28 -2.40 21.15
C ASP A 136 -8.04 -1.79 19.77
N ILE A 137 -7.04 -2.33 19.07
CA ILE A 137 -6.78 -2.07 17.65
C ILE A 137 -6.93 -3.39 16.90
N TYR A 138 -7.77 -3.37 15.87
CA TYR A 138 -7.92 -4.45 14.90
C TYR A 138 -7.13 -4.08 13.65
N PHE A 139 -6.26 -4.99 13.22
CA PHE A 139 -5.49 -4.87 11.98
C PHE A 139 -6.03 -5.89 11.00
N TYR A 140 -6.70 -5.42 9.96
CA TYR A 140 -7.09 -6.22 8.80
C TYR A 140 -6.01 -6.08 7.73
N TYR A 141 -5.57 -7.17 7.12
CA TYR A 141 -4.45 -7.13 6.17
C TYR A 141 -4.42 -8.36 5.26
N GLU A 142 -3.73 -8.24 4.13
CA GLU A 142 -3.36 -9.39 3.30
C GLU A 142 -2.04 -10.00 3.78
N TYR A 143 -2.05 -11.33 3.93
CA TYR A 143 -0.91 -12.12 4.36
C TYR A 143 -0.43 -13.04 3.23
N THR A 144 0.83 -12.92 2.83
CA THR A 144 1.43 -13.85 1.88
C THR A 144 1.69 -15.20 2.52
N ARG A 145 1.07 -16.25 1.96
CA ARG A 145 1.22 -17.65 2.39
C ARG A 145 2.42 -18.32 1.72
N GLU A 146 2.72 -19.55 2.14
CA GLU A 146 3.81 -20.35 1.58
C GLU A 146 3.68 -20.57 0.07
N ASP A 147 2.45 -20.76 -0.41
CA ASP A 147 2.11 -20.90 -1.83
C ASP A 147 2.12 -19.57 -2.62
N LYS A 148 2.57 -18.47 -1.99
CA LYS A 148 2.61 -17.11 -2.54
C LYS A 148 1.23 -16.49 -2.83
N SER A 149 0.15 -17.16 -2.43
CA SER A 149 -1.18 -16.55 -2.47
C SER A 149 -1.38 -15.59 -1.29
N HIS A 150 -2.29 -14.65 -1.48
CA HIS A 150 -2.66 -13.67 -0.46
C HIS A 150 -3.98 -14.06 0.22
N GLU A 151 -4.00 -13.99 1.55
CA GLU A 151 -5.18 -14.28 2.37
C GLU A 151 -5.46 -13.09 3.30
N THR A 152 -6.71 -12.64 3.34
CA THR A 152 -7.13 -11.62 4.30
C THR A 152 -7.17 -12.19 5.71
N ARG A 153 -6.53 -11.50 6.65
CA ARG A 153 -6.50 -11.88 8.07
C ARG A 153 -6.83 -10.69 8.96
N VAL A 154 -7.12 -10.99 10.23
CA VAL A 154 -7.28 -9.99 11.28
C VAL A 154 -6.41 -10.36 12.49
N SER A 155 -5.74 -9.35 13.04
CA SER A 155 -5.08 -9.43 14.35
C SER A 155 -5.62 -8.36 15.28
N LYS A 156 -5.64 -8.65 16.58
CA LYS A 156 -6.09 -7.73 17.62
C LYS A 156 -4.94 -7.44 18.59
N VAL A 157 -4.75 -6.17 18.93
CA VAL A 157 -3.81 -5.72 19.96
C VAL A 157 -4.53 -4.80 20.93
N SER A 158 -4.36 -5.00 22.24
CA SER A 158 -4.86 -4.09 23.26
C SER A 158 -3.79 -3.03 23.59
N LEU A 159 -4.21 -1.78 23.79
CA LEU A 159 -3.37 -0.62 24.14
C LEU A 159 -2.94 -0.62 25.61
#